data_AF-A0A8T7GER5-F1
#
_entry.id   AF-A0A8T7GER5-F1
#
_cell.length_a   1.000
_cell.length_b   1.000
_cell.length_c   1.000
_cell.angle_alpha   90.00
_cell.angle_beta   90.00
_cell.angle_gamma   90.00
#
_symmetry.space_group_name_H-M   'P 1'
#
loop_
_entity.id
_entity.type
_entity.pdbx_description
1 polymer ?
#
loop_
_entity_poly.entity_id
_entity_poly.type
_entity_poly.pdbx_seq_one_letter_code
_entity_poly.pdbx_strand_id
1 'polypeptide(L)'
;MAKEISISIAEQEVQPNQELHGTVVINYAGRYDSVVINSQIEKSSDVFAYSLLNGKKINHPYARLSLFKIELGGKTVIEFVASTKHVPGAGLSNVKFRASLIQEHKEIYSDIVFIKVRK
;
A
#
# COMPACT_ATOMS: atom_id res chain seq x y z
N MET A 1 3.31 19.19 12.08
CA MET A 1 1.95 19.04 11.53
C MET A 1 1.74 17.56 11.26
N ALA A 2 0.63 16.96 11.73
CA ALA A 2 0.33 15.56 11.44
C ALA A 2 -0.14 15.43 9.99
N LYS A 3 0.27 14.36 9.29
CA LYS A 3 -0.22 14.10 7.92
C LYS A 3 -1.67 13.62 7.96
N GLU A 4 -2.48 14.04 7.00
CA GLU A 4 -3.89 13.66 6.82
C GLU A 4 -4.07 12.17 6.54
N ILE A 5 -3.06 11.57 5.90
CA ILE A 5 -2.89 10.14 5.75
C ILE A 5 -1.40 9.82 5.90
N SER A 6 -1.07 8.69 6.50
CA SER A 6 0.31 8.18 6.54
C SER A 6 0.35 6.71 6.16
N ILE A 7 1.46 6.32 5.53
CA ILE A 7 1.77 4.91 5.26
C ILE A 7 3.11 4.55 5.90
N SER A 8 3.16 3.40 6.54
CA SER A 8 4.38 2.80 7.08
C SER A 8 4.46 1.35 6.65
N ILE A 9 5.69 0.87 6.45
CA ILE A 9 5.99 -0.54 6.20
C ILE A 9 6.98 -0.99 7.26
N ALA A 10 6.75 -2.16 7.84
CA ALA A 10 7.62 -2.70 8.89
C ALA A 10 8.99 -3.10 8.33
N GLU A 11 9.02 -3.69 7.14
CA GLU A 11 10.23 -4.11 6.45
C GLU A 11 10.84 -2.98 5.61
N GLN A 12 12.14 -2.75 5.78
CA GLN A 12 12.89 -1.86 4.88
C GLN A 12 13.26 -2.56 3.55
N GLU A 13 13.26 -3.89 3.57
CA GLU A 13 13.69 -4.76 2.48
C GLU A 13 12.98 -6.12 2.55
N VAL A 14 12.66 -6.70 1.39
CA VAL A 14 12.05 -8.04 1.26
C VAL A 14 12.68 -8.86 0.13
N GLN A 15 12.61 -10.18 0.25
CA GLN A 15 12.92 -11.13 -0.81
C GLN A 15 11.66 -11.51 -1.63
N PRO A 16 11.81 -12.08 -2.83
CA PRO A 16 10.67 -12.58 -3.59
C PRO A 16 9.85 -13.59 -2.77
N ASN A 17 8.53 -13.43 -2.80
CA ASN A 17 7.54 -14.21 -2.03
C ASN A 17 7.58 -14.01 -0.50
N GLN A 18 8.44 -13.14 0.02
CA GLN A 18 8.40 -12.76 1.42
C GLN A 18 7.22 -11.80 1.65
N GLU A 19 6.54 -11.98 2.78
CA GLU A 19 5.49 -11.08 3.22
C GLU A 19 6.06 -9.74 3.70
N LEU A 20 5.35 -8.68 3.34
CA LEU A 20 5.59 -7.30 3.72
C LEU A 20 4.35 -6.80 4.46
N HIS A 21 4.55 -6.15 5.60
CA HIS A 21 3.49 -5.70 6.48
C HIS A 21 3.40 -4.17 6.44
N GLY A 22 2.26 -3.67 5.99
CA GLY A 22 2.00 -2.25 5.87
C GLY A 22 0.85 -1.80 6.75
N THR A 23 0.95 -0.55 7.21
CA THR A 23 -0.09 0.14 7.96
C THR A 23 -0.36 1.49 7.32
N VAL A 24 -1.64 1.81 7.14
CA VAL A 24 -2.11 3.12 6.72
C VAL A 24 -2.94 3.72 7.84
N VAL A 25 -2.62 4.96 8.23
CA VAL A 25 -3.36 5.71 9.25
C VAL A 25 -4.01 6.92 8.59
N ILE A 26 -5.32 7.08 8.80
CA ILE A 26 -6.13 8.19 8.27
C ILE A 26 -6.42 9.15 9.41
N ASN A 27 -5.85 10.35 9.35
CA ASN A 27 -6.08 11.43 10.33
C ASN A 27 -7.01 12.54 9.77
N TYR A 28 -7.48 12.39 8.53
CA TYR A 28 -8.32 13.36 7.87
C TYR A 28 -9.78 13.28 8.32
N ALA A 29 -10.28 14.36 8.92
CA ALA A 29 -11.68 14.47 9.37
C ALA A 29 -12.66 14.88 8.27
N GLY A 30 -12.17 15.32 7.11
CA GLY A 30 -13.00 15.78 5.99
C GLY A 30 -13.67 14.65 5.20
N ARG A 31 -14.39 15.03 4.15
CA ARG A 31 -15.03 14.09 3.23
C ARG A 31 -13.97 13.44 2.33
N TYR A 32 -14.06 12.13 2.18
CA TYR A 32 -13.34 11.34 1.17
C TYR A 32 -14.18 10.11 0.86
N ASP A 33 -13.99 9.54 -0.33
CA ASP A 33 -14.79 8.42 -0.83
C ASP A 33 -14.05 7.09 -0.66
N SER A 34 -12.73 7.08 -0.85
CA SER A 34 -11.91 5.87 -0.73
C SER A 34 -10.47 6.14 -0.34
N VAL A 35 -9.80 5.09 0.14
CA VAL A 35 -8.34 5.02 0.30
C VAL A 35 -7.79 4.09 -0.77
N VAL A 36 -6.73 4.53 -1.45
CA VAL A 36 -6.04 3.75 -2.46
C VAL A 36 -4.62 3.48 -2.02
N ILE A 37 -4.18 2.22 -2.06
CA ILE A 37 -2.81 1.79 -1.78
C ILE A 37 -2.22 1.19 -3.05
N ASN A 38 -1.12 1.77 -3.51
CA ASN A 38 -0.43 1.40 -4.74
C ASN A 38 1.04 1.11 -4.47
N SER A 39 1.60 0.15 -5.19
CA SER A 39 3.04 -0.13 -5.24
C SER A 39 3.58 0.06 -6.65
N GLN A 40 4.77 0.64 -6.78
CA GLN A 40 5.50 0.72 -8.04
C GLN A 40 6.93 0.22 -7.85
N ILE A 41 7.32 -0.79 -8.62
CA ILE A 41 8.70 -1.28 -8.68
C ILE A 41 9.44 -0.47 -9.76
N GLU A 42 10.58 0.12 -9.44
CA GLU A 42 11.34 0.91 -10.41
C GLU A 42 11.81 0.04 -11.58
N LYS A 43 11.64 0.55 -12.81
CA LYS A 43 12.05 -0.11 -14.06
C LYS A 43 11.45 -1.51 -14.27
N SER A 44 10.32 -1.82 -13.61
CA SER A 44 9.58 -3.07 -13.80
C SER A 44 8.08 -2.80 -13.90
N SER A 45 7.38 -3.67 -14.63
CA SER A 45 5.92 -3.75 -14.63
C SER A 45 5.38 -4.73 -13.58
N ASP A 46 6.26 -5.41 -12.85
CA ASP A 46 5.87 -6.30 -11.76
C ASP A 46 5.26 -5.51 -10.60
N VAL A 47 4.44 -6.21 -9.81
CA VAL A 47 3.58 -5.60 -8.79
C VAL A 47 3.71 -6.32 -7.46
N PHE A 48 3.32 -5.64 -6.38
CA PHE A 48 2.98 -6.33 -5.14
C PHE A 48 1.51 -6.77 -5.19
N ALA A 49 1.30 -8.02 -4.79
CA ALA A 49 -0.01 -8.61 -4.59
C ALA A 49 -0.38 -8.50 -3.11
N TYR A 50 -1.51 -7.87 -2.81
CA TYR A 50 -2.06 -7.85 -1.45
C TYR A 50 -2.79 -9.17 -1.15
N SER A 51 -2.54 -9.75 0.02
CA SER A 51 -3.09 -11.06 0.44
C SER A 51 -3.99 -10.95 1.66
N LEU A 52 -3.74 -9.97 2.54
CA LEU A 52 -4.52 -9.71 3.75
C LEU A 52 -4.84 -8.23 3.88
N LEU A 53 -6.04 -7.96 4.39
CA LEU A 53 -6.50 -6.64 4.77
C LEU A 53 -7.24 -6.71 6.10
N ASN A 54 -6.77 -5.98 7.12
CA ASN A 54 -7.37 -5.96 8.46
C ASN A 54 -7.66 -7.39 9.00
N GLY A 55 -6.70 -8.30 8.80
CA GLY A 55 -6.81 -9.72 9.17
C GLY A 55 -7.69 -10.59 8.27
N LYS A 56 -8.35 -10.03 7.25
CA LYS A 56 -9.17 -10.78 6.29
C LYS A 56 -8.38 -11.10 5.03
N LYS A 57 -8.41 -12.36 4.58
CA LYS A 57 -7.85 -12.76 3.29
C LYS A 57 -8.62 -12.10 2.15
N ILE A 58 -7.89 -11.60 1.17
CA ILE A 58 -8.46 -11.08 -0.08
C ILE A 58 -8.10 -12.03 -1.22
N ASN A 59 -9.09 -12.39 -2.04
CA ASN A 59 -8.97 -13.45 -3.04
C ASN A 59 -8.44 -12.99 -4.40
N HIS A 60 -7.97 -11.74 -4.51
CA HIS A 60 -7.48 -11.20 -5.78
C HIS A 60 -6.21 -10.37 -5.56
N PRO A 61 -5.08 -10.76 -6.18
CA PRO A 61 -3.82 -10.02 -6.09
C PRO A 61 -3.90 -8.77 -6.97
N TYR A 62 -4.57 -7.72 -6.50
CA TYR A 62 -4.59 -6.45 -7.22
C TYR A 62 -3.27 -5.71 -7.03
N ALA A 63 -2.73 -5.14 -8.11
CA ALA A 63 -1.58 -4.21 -8.03
C ALA A 63 -1.93 -2.90 -7.30
N ARG A 64 -3.23 -2.58 -7.27
CA ARG A 64 -3.83 -1.40 -6.66
C ARG A 64 -4.97 -1.86 -5.76
N LEU A 65 -4.85 -1.57 -4.48
CA LEU A 65 -5.88 -1.84 -3.49
C LEU A 65 -6.74 -0.57 -3.31
N SER A 66 -8.03 -0.65 -3.59
CA SER A 66 -8.98 0.46 -3.38
C SER A 66 -9.99 0.05 -2.31
N LEU A 67 -10.13 0.87 -1.28
CA LEU A 67 -10.95 0.61 -0.11
C LEU A 67 -11.95 1.75 0.04
N PHE A 68 -13.24 1.48 -0.16
CA PHE A 68 -14.26 2.50 0.01
C PHE A 68 -14.44 2.83 1.48
N LYS A 69 -14.70 4.10 1.79
CA LYS A 69 -14.91 4.57 3.17
C LYS A 69 -16.01 3.78 3.89
N ILE A 70 -17.04 3.35 3.15
CA ILE A 70 -18.14 2.54 3.68
C ILE A 70 -17.66 1.14 4.14
N GLU A 71 -16.71 0.53 3.43
CA GLU A 71 -16.15 -0.79 3.75
C GLU A 71 -15.24 -0.73 4.98
N LEU A 72 -14.64 0.43 5.25
CA LEU A 72 -13.80 0.64 6.43
C LEU A 72 -14.61 0.66 7.73
N GLY A 73 -15.93 0.89 7.67
CA GLY A 73 -16.80 0.85 8.85
C GLY A 73 -16.35 1.77 9.99
N GLY A 74 -15.80 2.93 9.65
CA GLY A 74 -15.26 3.89 10.63
C GLY A 74 -13.83 3.62 11.11
N LYS A 75 -13.17 2.55 10.65
CA LYS A 75 -11.75 2.30 10.94
C LYS A 75 -10.88 3.36 10.26
N THR A 76 -9.97 3.94 11.04
CA THR A 76 -8.96 4.90 10.57
C THR A 76 -7.58 4.27 10.39
N VAL A 77 -7.41 3.05 10.89
CA VAL A 77 -6.18 2.25 10.72
C VAL A 77 -6.50 1.08 9.79
N ILE A 78 -5.67 0.92 8.77
CA ILE A 78 -5.74 -0.16 7.80
C ILE A 78 -4.43 -0.91 7.83
N GLU A 79 -4.49 -2.20 8.09
CA GLU A 79 -3.34 -3.10 8.02
C GLU A 79 -3.44 -3.94 6.76
N PHE A 80 -2.33 -4.10 6.04
CA PHE A 80 -2.27 -4.94 4.86
C PHE A 80 -1.02 -5.82 4.87
N VAL A 81 -1.15 -7.00 4.25
CA VAL A 81 0.00 -7.85 3.91
C VAL A 81 0.10 -7.92 2.39
N ALA A 82 1.31 -7.76 1.88
CA ALA A 82 1.60 -7.86 0.47
C ALA A 82 2.87 -8.67 0.21
N SER A 83 3.00 -9.19 -1.01
CA SER A 83 4.21 -9.89 -1.45
C SER A 83 4.42 -9.65 -2.94
N THR A 84 5.63 -9.86 -3.44
CA THR A 84 5.91 -9.79 -4.87
C THR A 84 6.71 -11.00 -5.33
N LYS A 85 6.47 -11.43 -6.57
CA LYS A 85 7.29 -12.44 -7.25
C LYS A 85 8.45 -11.82 -8.01
N HIS A 86 8.56 -10.49 -8.01
CA HIS A 86 9.61 -9.77 -8.72
C HIS A 86 11.00 -10.21 -8.24
N VAL A 87 11.85 -10.60 -9.18
CA VAL A 87 13.26 -10.91 -8.92
C VAL A 87 14.10 -9.79 -9.54
N PRO A 88 14.84 -9.00 -8.74
CA PRO A 88 15.67 -7.93 -9.26
C PRO A 88 16.77 -8.44 -10.20
N GLY A 89 16.84 -7.87 -11.42
CA GLY A 89 17.89 -8.21 -12.38
C GLY A 89 19.30 -7.80 -11.92
N ALA A 90 19.41 -6.65 -11.25
CA ALA A 90 20.67 -6.09 -10.74
C ALA A 90 20.93 -6.39 -9.25
N GLY A 91 20.23 -7.37 -8.67
CA GLY A 91 20.33 -7.74 -7.25
C GLY A 91 19.49 -6.90 -6.30
N LEU A 92 19.04 -5.70 -6.72
CA LEU A 92 18.14 -4.84 -5.95
C LEU A 92 17.17 -4.07 -6.87
N SER A 93 15.93 -3.92 -6.43
CA SER A 93 14.92 -3.05 -7.03
C SER A 93 14.32 -2.14 -5.96
N ASN A 94 14.24 -0.83 -6.22
CA ASN A 94 13.53 0.08 -5.34
C ASN A 94 12.03 -0.02 -5.58
N VAL A 95 11.25 0.10 -4.53
CA VAL A 95 9.80 0.05 -4.57
C VAL A 95 9.24 1.25 -3.84
N LYS A 96 8.30 1.91 -4.49
CA LYS A 96 7.55 3.05 -3.94
C LYS A 96 6.15 2.60 -3.61
N PHE A 97 5.77 2.69 -2.35
CA PHE A 97 4.38 2.55 -1.92
C PHE A 97 3.76 3.92 -1.72
N ARG A 98 2.50 4.06 -2.14
CA ARG A 98 1.70 5.27 -1.92
C ARG A 98 0.35 4.90 -1.34
N ALA A 99 -0.06 5.59 -0.28
CA ALA A 99 -1.44 5.62 0.19
C ALA A 99 -2.06 6.98 -0.15
N SER A 100 -3.27 6.99 -0.70
CA SER A 100 -3.96 8.19 -1.16
C SER A 100 -5.39 8.23 -0.66
N LEU A 101 -5.84 9.39 -0.18
CA LEU A 101 -7.26 9.70 0.02
C LEU A 101 -7.83 10.23 -1.29
N ILE A 102 -8.92 9.61 -1.75
CA ILE A 102 -9.62 9.98 -2.97
C ILE A 102 -10.97 10.60 -2.63
N GLN A 103 -11.27 11.75 -3.23
CA GLN A 103 -12.58 12.40 -3.20
C GLN A 103 -12.96 12.80 -4.63
N GLU A 104 -14.14 12.37 -5.09
CA GLU A 104 -14.70 12.68 -6.41
C GLU A 104 -13.71 12.42 -7.55
N HIS A 105 -13.10 11.22 -7.52
CA HIS A 105 -12.06 10.76 -8.45
C HIS A 105 -10.73 11.53 -8.41
N LYS A 106 -10.55 12.46 -7.47
CA LYS A 106 -9.29 13.22 -7.29
C LYS A 106 -8.54 12.74 -6.05
N GLU A 107 -7.22 12.64 -6.16
CA GLU A 107 -6.35 12.53 -5.00
C GLU A 107 -6.35 13.87 -4.27
N ILE A 108 -6.71 13.87 -2.99
CA ILE A 108 -6.72 15.07 -2.14
C ILE A 108 -5.53 15.10 -1.17
N TYR A 109 -5.10 13.94 -0.70
CA TYR A 109 -3.93 13.77 0.17
C TYR A 109 -3.26 12.44 -0.14
N SER A 110 -1.94 12.37 0.02
CA SER A 110 -1.21 11.12 -0.10
C SER A 110 0.04 11.11 0.76
N ASP A 111 0.51 9.90 1.06
CA ASP A 111 1.81 9.66 1.66
C ASP A 111 2.55 8.54 0.93
N ILE A 112 3.88 8.59 0.99
CA ILE A 112 4.77 7.71 0.23
C ILE A 112 5.85 7.15 1.16
N VAL A 113 6.14 5.86 0.98
CA VAL A 113 7.28 5.19 1.61
C VAL A 113 8.03 4.36 0.57
N PHE A 114 9.33 4.18 0.79
CA PHE A 114 10.21 3.43 -0.08
C PHE A 114 10.76 2.20 0.65
N ILE A 115 10.79 1.08 -0.05
CA ILE A 115 11.41 -0.17 0.40
C ILE A 115 12.21 -0.78 -0.74
N LYS A 116 12.96 -1.84 -0.45
CA LYS A 116 13.77 -2.54 -1.45
C LYS A 116 13.31 -3.98 -1.62
N VAL A 117 13.38 -4.49 -2.84
CA VAL A 117 13.35 -5.93 -3.10
C VAL A 117 14.78 -6.34 -3.39
N ARG A 118 15.31 -7.32 -2.65
CA ARG A 118 16.61 -7.95 -2.94
C ARG A 118 16.44 -9.36 -3.46
N LYS A 119 17.41 -9.80 -4.25
CA LYS A 119 17.52 -11.19 -4.66
C LYS A 119 17.94 -12.09 -3.51
#